data_AF-A0A525PQ86-F1
#
_entry.id   AF-A0A525PQ86-F1
#
_cell.length_a   1.000
_cell.length_b   1.000
_cell.length_c   1.000
_cell.angle_alpha   90.00
_cell.angle_beta   90.00
_cell.angle_gamma   90.00
#
_symmetry.space_group_name_H-M   'P 1'
#
loop_
_entity.id
_entity.type
_entity.pdbx_description
1 polymer ?
#
loop_
_entity_poly.entity_id
_entity_poly.type
_entity_poly.pdbx_seq_one_letter_code
_entity_poly.pdbx_strand_id
1 'polypeptide(L)'
;MSDAFDNLRPSRRAFLRGAATAGVGAMAAGTARAETPDPLITEPQEWAQSFGDGVDATPYGMPIRFEDDVIRRNVEWLTADTISSINFTPIHALDGTITPQGAAFERHH
;
A
#
# COMPACT_ATOMS: atom_id res chain seq x y z
N MET A 1 20.02 -40.25 -57.87
CA MET A 1 20.01 -40.11 -56.40
C MET A 1 20.33 -38.66 -56.06
N SER A 2 19.41 -37.73 -56.35
CA SER A 2 19.64 -36.28 -56.16
C SER A 2 18.38 -35.49 -55.81
N ASP A 3 17.19 -36.01 -56.12
CA ASP A 3 15.96 -35.21 -56.06
C ASP A 3 15.28 -35.19 -54.69
N ALA A 4 15.77 -35.98 -53.73
CA ALA A 4 15.18 -36.07 -52.38
C ALA A 4 15.50 -34.87 -51.48
N PHE A 5 16.54 -34.08 -51.81
CA PHE A 5 17.00 -32.97 -50.96
C PHE A 5 16.46 -31.59 -51.37
N ASP A 6 15.84 -31.46 -52.56
CA ASP A 6 15.30 -30.19 -53.04
C ASP A 6 14.03 -29.74 -52.30
N ASN A 7 13.29 -30.70 -51.73
CA ASN A 7 12.06 -30.45 -50.98
C ASN A 7 12.29 -29.98 -49.53
N LEU A 8 13.55 -29.92 -49.07
CA LEU A 8 13.92 -29.44 -47.74
C LEU A 8 14.43 -27.99 -47.75
N ARG A 9 14.44 -27.33 -48.92
CA ARG A 9 14.91 -25.95 -49.05
C ARG A 9 13.93 -25.00 -48.34
N PRO A 10 14.38 -24.17 -47.38
CA PRO A 10 13.56 -23.17 -46.74
C PRO A 10 13.01 -22.21 -47.80
N SER A 11 11.72 -22.29 -48.11
CA SER A 11 11.08 -21.38 -49.06
C SER A 11 10.43 -20.21 -48.32
N ARG A 12 10.45 -19.02 -48.93
CA ARG A 12 9.72 -17.84 -48.41
C ARG A 12 8.24 -18.16 -48.13
N ARG A 13 7.63 -19.02 -48.95
CA ARG A 13 6.25 -19.49 -48.77
C ARG A 13 6.10 -20.40 -47.55
N ALA A 14 7.05 -21.29 -47.29
CA ALA A 14 7.07 -22.13 -46.10
C ALA A 14 7.27 -21.28 -44.84
N PHE A 15 8.16 -20.28 -44.90
CA PHE A 15 8.34 -19.31 -43.81
C PHE A 15 7.07 -18.49 -43.54
N LEU A 16 6.44 -17.94 -44.58
CA LEU A 16 5.19 -17.17 -44.44
C LEU A 16 4.02 -18.04 -43.93
N ARG A 17 3.93 -19.31 -44.36
CA ARG A 17 2.96 -20.27 -43.82
C ARG A 17 3.23 -20.60 -42.35
N GLY A 18 4.50 -20.84 -42.00
CA GLY A 18 4.94 -21.08 -40.63
C GLY A 18 4.70 -19.88 -39.71
N ALA A 19 4.94 -18.66 -40.20
CA ALA A 19 4.66 -17.41 -39.51
C ALA A 19 3.15 -17.17 -39.30
N ALA A 20 2.33 -17.50 -40.31
CA ALA A 20 0.87 -17.43 -40.17
C ALA A 20 0.35 -18.42 -39.11
N THR A 21 0.89 -19.64 -39.04
CA THR A 21 0.54 -20.61 -38.00
C THR A 21 1.08 -20.24 -36.62
N ALA A 22 2.28 -19.64 -36.54
CA ALA A 22 2.83 -19.13 -35.29
C ALA A 22 2.09 -17.91 -34.75
N GLY A 23 1.56 -17.04 -35.62
CA GLY A 23 0.74 -15.89 -35.23
C GLY A 23 -0.59 -16.27 -34.57
N VAL A 24 -1.19 -17.39 -34.98
CA VAL A 24 -2.38 -17.96 -34.31
C VAL A 24 -2.01 -18.61 -32.97
N GLY A 25 -0.85 -19.27 -32.89
CA GLY A 25 -0.35 -19.86 -31.64
C GLY A 25 0.11 -18.84 -30.59
N ALA A 26 0.60 -17.68 -31.02
CA ALA A 26 1.01 -16.59 -30.12
C ALA A 26 -0.17 -15.96 -29.38
N MET A 27 -1.38 -15.99 -29.94
CA MET A 27 -2.61 -15.55 -29.25
C MET A 27 -3.06 -16.55 -28.16
N ALA A 28 -2.55 -17.79 -28.21
CA ALA A 28 -2.83 -18.83 -27.21
C ALA A 28 -1.74 -18.92 -26.12
N ALA A 29 -0.62 -18.19 -26.26
CA ALA A 29 0.26 -17.93 -25.13
C ALA A 29 -0.53 -17.02 -24.17
N GLY A 30 -1.01 -17.62 -23.07
CA GLY A 30 -1.95 -17.01 -22.15
C GLY A 30 -1.69 -15.53 -21.94
N THR A 31 -2.73 -14.72 -22.11
CA THR A 31 -2.67 -13.31 -21.74
C THR A 31 -2.15 -13.25 -20.32
N ALA A 32 -0.97 -12.67 -20.12
CA ALA A 32 -0.53 -12.28 -18.79
C ALA A 32 -1.65 -11.37 -18.27
N ARG A 33 -2.46 -11.88 -17.32
CA ARG A 33 -3.46 -11.05 -16.67
C ARG A 33 -2.68 -10.07 -15.83
N ALA A 34 -2.51 -8.87 -16.36
CA ALA A 34 -2.09 -7.74 -15.56
C ALA A 34 -3.09 -7.62 -14.41
N GLU A 35 -2.59 -7.46 -13.18
CA GLU A 35 -3.42 -7.06 -12.07
C GLU A 35 -4.15 -5.77 -12.46
N THR A 36 -5.38 -5.62 -11.98
CA THR A 36 -6.10 -4.34 -12.13
C THR A 36 -5.25 -3.25 -11.49
N PRO A 37 -4.84 -2.20 -12.23
CA PRO A 37 -4.03 -1.14 -11.66
C PRO A 37 -4.75 -0.49 -10.48
N ASP A 38 -4.01 -0.19 -9.40
CA ASP A 38 -4.56 0.47 -8.23
C ASP A 38 -4.96 1.92 -8.57
N PRO A 39 -6.26 2.28 -8.47
CA PRO A 39 -6.73 3.64 -8.75
C PRO A 39 -6.07 4.71 -7.86
N LEU A 40 -5.63 4.37 -6.65
CA LEU A 40 -4.87 5.30 -5.79
C LEU A 40 -3.54 5.73 -6.42
N ILE A 41 -3.04 4.96 -7.39
CA ILE A 41 -1.80 5.22 -8.12
C ILE A 41 -2.09 5.79 -9.51
N THR A 42 -3.02 5.18 -10.26
CA THR A 42 -3.23 5.53 -11.68
C THR A 42 -4.13 6.73 -11.91
N GLU A 43 -4.93 7.11 -10.91
CA GLU A 43 -5.88 8.23 -11.01
C GLU A 43 -5.48 9.36 -10.06
N PRO A 44 -5.64 10.63 -10.48
CA PRO A 44 -5.39 11.76 -9.59
C PRO A 44 -6.32 11.76 -8.38
N GLN A 45 -5.76 12.01 -7.21
CA GLN A 45 -6.49 12.09 -5.95
C GLN A 45 -6.81 13.54 -5.60
N GLU A 46 -7.87 13.78 -4.82
CA GLU A 46 -8.30 15.14 -4.47
C GLU A 46 -7.18 15.97 -3.82
N TRP A 47 -6.45 15.39 -2.86
CA TRP A 47 -5.34 16.04 -2.16
C TRP A 47 -4.13 16.35 -3.06
N ALA A 48 -4.09 15.79 -4.27
CA ALA A 48 -3.06 16.11 -5.27
C ALA A 48 -3.50 17.26 -6.20
N GLN A 49 -4.74 17.76 -6.08
CA GLN A 49 -5.31 18.80 -6.94
C GLN A 49 -5.93 19.99 -6.18
N SER A 50 -6.14 19.88 -4.87
CA SER A 50 -6.73 20.94 -4.03
C SER A 50 -5.76 21.40 -2.92
N PHE A 51 -6.08 22.54 -2.31
CA PHE A 51 -5.38 23.01 -1.12
C PHE A 51 -5.95 22.31 0.13
N GLY A 52 -5.06 21.99 1.08
CA GLY A 52 -5.45 21.57 2.42
C GLY A 52 -5.74 22.76 3.34
N ASP A 53 -5.70 22.51 4.65
CA ASP A 53 -5.92 23.54 5.66
C ASP A 53 -4.86 24.65 5.58
N GLY A 54 -5.28 25.88 5.92
CA GLY A 54 -4.39 27.03 6.02
C GLY A 54 -3.38 26.89 7.14
N VAL A 55 -2.26 27.61 7.05
CA VAL A 55 -1.16 27.55 8.03
C VAL A 55 -1.53 28.05 9.43
N ASP A 56 -2.63 28.79 9.56
CA ASP A 56 -3.18 29.33 10.81
C ASP A 56 -4.42 28.58 11.31
N ALA A 57 -4.80 27.46 10.68
CA ALA A 57 -5.98 26.68 11.03
C ALA A 57 -5.93 26.08 12.44
N THR A 58 -4.74 25.75 12.96
CA THR A 58 -4.57 25.15 14.28
C THR A 58 -3.31 25.70 14.98
N PRO A 59 -3.45 26.72 15.85
CA PRO A 59 -2.31 27.35 16.53
C PRO A 59 -1.49 26.42 17.44
N TYR A 60 -2.11 25.36 17.99
CA TYR A 60 -1.42 24.29 18.71
C TYR A 60 -2.00 22.94 18.26
N GLY A 61 -1.22 22.21 17.48
CA GLY A 61 -1.66 20.98 16.81
C GLY A 61 -1.97 19.83 17.75
N MET A 62 -2.83 18.93 17.28
CA MET A 62 -3.10 17.62 17.88
C MET A 62 -2.93 16.54 16.79
N PRO A 63 -2.78 15.26 17.17
CA PRO A 63 -2.75 14.16 16.20
C PRO A 63 -3.97 14.18 15.26
N ILE A 64 -3.79 13.67 14.04
CA ILE A 64 -4.89 13.52 13.09
C ILE A 64 -5.94 12.54 13.64
N ARG A 65 -7.21 12.72 13.26
CA ARG A 65 -8.33 11.88 13.70
C ARG A 65 -8.20 10.38 13.45
N PHE A 66 -7.27 9.94 12.62
CA PHE A 66 -7.02 8.52 12.32
C PHE A 66 -6.11 7.83 13.34
N GLU A 67 -5.50 8.60 14.26
CA GLU A 67 -4.63 8.13 15.34
C GLU A 67 -5.34 8.27 16.71
N ASP A 68 -6.67 8.11 16.74
CA ASP A 68 -7.49 8.35 17.92
C ASP A 68 -7.33 7.28 19.02
N ASP A 69 -6.72 6.14 18.68
CA ASP A 69 -6.40 5.06 19.60
C ASP A 69 -5.05 5.25 20.34
N VAL A 70 -4.19 6.15 19.84
CA VAL A 70 -2.89 6.52 20.43
C VAL A 70 -3.07 7.48 21.61
N ILE A 71 -3.79 7.01 22.62
CA ILE A 71 -4.16 7.76 23.82
C ILE A 71 -3.76 7.02 25.11
N ARG A 72 -3.76 7.75 26.23
CA ARG A 72 -3.66 7.15 27.56
C ARG A 72 -4.85 6.25 27.83
N ARG A 73 -4.61 5.12 28.50
CA ARG A 73 -5.68 4.21 28.95
C ARG A 73 -5.61 4.04 30.46
N ASN A 74 -6.77 4.09 31.12
CA ASN A 74 -6.91 3.73 32.53
C ASN A 74 -7.41 2.27 32.62
N VAL A 75 -6.97 1.56 33.67
CA VAL A 75 -7.48 0.23 34.01
C VAL A 75 -8.15 0.34 35.36
N GLU A 76 -9.47 0.57 35.34
CA GLU A 76 -10.25 1.03 36.49
C GLU A 76 -10.16 0.13 37.72
N TRP A 77 -9.91 -1.17 37.54
CA TRP A 77 -9.85 -2.13 38.64
C TRP A 77 -8.49 -2.18 39.36
N LEU A 78 -7.45 -1.49 38.86
CA LEU A 78 -6.12 -1.51 39.48
C LEU A 78 -6.05 -0.72 40.80
N THR A 79 -6.88 0.31 40.96
CA THR A 79 -6.87 1.20 42.13
C THR A 79 -8.27 1.43 42.66
N ALA A 80 -8.37 1.96 43.88
CA ALA A 80 -9.66 2.20 44.54
C ALA A 80 -10.43 3.39 43.93
N ASP A 81 -9.72 4.40 43.44
CA ASP A 81 -10.28 5.56 42.76
C ASP A 81 -9.34 6.02 41.63
N THR A 82 -9.79 7.00 40.84
CA THR A 82 -9.06 7.55 39.68
C THR A 82 -8.13 8.72 40.02
N ILE A 83 -8.19 9.25 41.24
CA ILE A 83 -7.35 10.36 41.72
C ILE A 83 -6.01 9.81 42.21
N SER A 84 -6.03 8.77 43.04
CA SER A 84 -4.86 8.00 43.46
C SER A 84 -4.67 6.79 42.53
N SER A 85 -4.28 7.06 41.29
CA SER A 85 -4.29 6.06 40.21
C SER A 85 -3.10 6.17 39.25
N ILE A 86 -3.16 5.37 38.18
CA ILE A 86 -2.18 5.25 37.10
C ILE A 86 -2.93 5.10 35.77
N ASN A 87 -2.47 5.78 34.72
CA ASN A 87 -2.82 5.45 33.34
C ASN A 87 -1.58 4.95 32.58
N PHE A 88 -1.75 4.52 31.33
CA PHE A 88 -0.67 3.90 30.56
C PHE A 88 -0.42 4.62 29.24
N THR A 89 0.86 4.90 28.95
CA THR A 89 1.33 5.38 27.65
C THR A 89 0.99 4.34 26.56
N PRO A 90 0.53 4.74 25.35
CA PRO A 90 0.24 3.83 24.24
C PRO A 90 1.51 3.30 23.55
N ILE A 91 2.45 2.73 24.30
CA ILE A 91 3.79 2.30 23.80
C ILE A 91 3.75 1.29 22.64
N HIS A 92 2.63 0.61 22.43
CA HIS A 92 2.45 -0.34 21.34
C HIS A 92 2.31 0.32 19.96
N ALA A 93 1.92 1.61 19.93
CA ALA A 93 1.73 2.40 18.71
C ALA A 93 2.81 3.48 18.54
N LEU A 94 3.74 3.60 19.51
CA LEU A 94 4.84 4.55 19.44
C LEU A 94 6.10 3.88 18.88
N ASP A 95 6.89 4.65 18.14
CA ASP A 95 8.21 4.26 17.67
C ASP A 95 9.28 5.21 18.22
N GLY A 96 10.55 4.80 18.14
CA GLY A 96 11.69 5.54 18.69
C GLY A 96 11.72 5.55 20.22
N THR A 97 12.26 6.63 20.80
CA THR A 97 12.54 6.71 22.24
C THR A 97 11.90 7.91 22.94
N ILE A 98 11.40 8.91 22.21
CA ILE A 98 10.79 10.11 22.79
C ILE A 98 9.28 9.92 22.84
N THR A 99 8.71 9.97 24.05
CA THR A 99 7.25 9.90 24.25
C THR A 99 6.60 11.27 24.05
N PRO A 100 5.54 11.39 23.23
CA PRO A 100 4.73 12.60 23.15
C PRO A 100 4.09 12.92 24.51
N GLN A 101 4.32 14.12 25.04
CA GLN A 101 3.92 14.47 26.41
C GLN A 101 2.40 14.45 26.63
N GLY A 102 1.59 14.67 25.57
CA GLY A 102 0.14 14.51 25.63
C GLY A 102 -0.34 13.06 25.82
N ALA A 103 0.54 12.07 25.59
CA ALA A 103 0.26 10.65 25.72
C ALA A 103 1.17 9.93 26.73
N ALA A 104 2.12 10.63 27.36
CA ALA A 104 2.97 10.07 28.41
C ALA A 104 2.15 9.75 29.67
N PHE A 105 2.39 8.61 30.30
CA PHE A 105 1.61 8.15 31.44
C PHE A 105 1.57 9.15 32.62
N GLU A 106 0.56 9.02 33.46
CA GLU A 106 0.38 9.81 34.67
C GLU A 106 0.13 8.91 35.87
N ARG A 107 0.74 9.27 37.01
CA ARG A 107 0.51 8.64 38.31
C ARG A 107 0.37 9.75 39.35
N HIS A 108 -0.75 9.74 40.06
CA HIS A 108 -1.07 10.71 41.12
C HIS A 108 -1.39 9.97 42.41
N HIS A 109 -1.01 10.52 43.58
CA HIS A 109 -1.09 9.88 44.91
C HIS A 109 -2.20 10.45 45.77
#